data_AF-A0A2E7HQR4-F1
#
_entry.id   AF-A0A2E7HQR4-F1
#
_cell.length_a   1.000
_cell.length_b   1.000
_cell.length_c   1.000
_cell.angle_alpha   90.00
_cell.angle_beta   90.00
_cell.angle_gamma   90.00
#
_symmetry.space_group_name_H-M   'P 1'
#
loop_
_entity.id
_entity.type
_entity.pdbx_description
1 polymer ?
#
loop_
_entity_poly.entity_id
_entity_poly.type
_entity_poly.pdbx_seq_one_letter_code
_entity_poly.pdbx_strand_id
1 'polypeptide(L)'
;MLVPVIRHCFHSLLFLIAGVAYAQIEHQGVLGAAFSGVSRDSTGSIVNQVGPISDFALPTSLSAIAGKNTLLSGESSPLQATLLMDDGTITHLSPSVVQWSSASELVSIKGNLATAKIISNRSRVALQATSQGLTALFFIRVKPGETPSTALDNSQLPLALVDSVRLSQPGWKESNWFGSFYQPNNNVSWLLHRDHGWIYSVDADAGSLWLWSPDHKWLWTGSGIYPHLYRHKDATWIYLMVQMPAKTYYNFSTKSFERSSP
;
A
#
# COMPACT_ATOMS: atom_id res chain seq x y z
N MET A 1 -50.63 63.14 73.91
CA MET A 1 -49.85 64.28 73.40
C MET A 1 -49.27 63.87 72.05
N LEU A 2 -49.73 64.52 70.97
CA LEU A 2 -49.12 64.73 69.63
C LEU A 2 -48.33 63.59 68.93
N VAL A 3 -48.92 63.01 67.86
CA VAL A 3 -48.54 63.05 66.39
C VAL A 3 -47.02 63.05 66.06
N PRO A 4 -46.45 62.38 64.99
CA PRO A 4 -47.02 62.07 63.65
C PRO A 4 -46.69 60.72 62.97
N VAL A 5 -47.41 60.54 61.85
CA VAL A 5 -47.18 59.74 60.63
C VAL A 5 -45.80 59.95 60.00
N ILE A 6 -45.20 58.92 59.36
CA ILE A 6 -44.41 59.03 58.10
C ILE A 6 -44.44 57.69 57.34
N ARG A 7 -44.81 57.77 56.06
CA ARG A 7 -44.71 56.73 55.01
C ARG A 7 -43.25 56.37 54.74
N HIS A 8 -42.97 55.17 54.20
CA HIS A 8 -42.27 54.96 52.91
C HIS A 8 -42.01 53.46 52.68
N CYS A 9 -42.60 52.92 51.61
CA CYS A 9 -41.94 52.45 50.39
C CYS A 9 -41.49 50.97 50.42
N PHE A 10 -42.22 50.18 49.63
CA PHE A 10 -41.88 48.88 49.06
C PHE A 10 -40.38 48.70 48.82
N HIS A 11 -39.82 47.57 49.26
CA HIS A 11 -38.81 46.82 48.53
C HIS A 11 -39.18 45.33 48.60
N SER A 12 -39.56 44.79 47.44
CA SER A 12 -39.84 43.38 47.20
C SER A 12 -38.52 42.62 47.22
N LEU A 13 -38.37 41.64 48.11
CA LEU A 13 -37.19 40.75 48.13
C LEU A 13 -37.65 39.34 47.76
N LEU A 14 -37.43 39.00 46.49
CA LEU A 14 -37.71 37.69 45.89
C LEU A 14 -36.59 36.72 46.29
N PHE A 15 -36.84 35.80 47.22
CA PHE A 15 -35.92 34.70 47.51
C PHE A 15 -36.16 33.54 46.52
N LEU A 16 -35.23 33.37 45.58
CA LEU A 16 -35.12 32.20 44.70
C LEU A 16 -34.81 30.95 45.55
N ILE A 17 -35.74 30.01 45.61
CA ILE A 17 -35.47 28.65 46.05
C ILE A 17 -34.74 27.96 44.90
N ALA A 18 -33.44 27.72 45.07
CA ALA A 18 -32.66 26.91 44.14
C ALA A 18 -33.21 25.48 44.13
N GLY A 19 -33.98 25.14 43.10
CA GLY A 19 -34.38 23.76 42.83
C GLY A 19 -33.13 22.95 42.49
N VAL A 20 -32.75 22.02 43.37
CA VAL A 20 -31.75 21.00 43.05
C VAL A 20 -32.37 20.11 41.98
N ALA A 21 -31.89 20.23 40.74
CA ALA A 21 -32.27 19.33 39.67
C ALA A 21 -31.63 17.96 39.93
N TYR A 22 -32.41 17.04 40.48
CA TYR A 22 -32.03 15.63 40.52
C TYR A 22 -32.24 15.04 39.12
N ALA A 23 -31.14 14.63 38.47
CA ALA A 23 -31.24 13.74 37.33
C ALA A 23 -31.51 12.33 37.88
N GLN A 24 -32.76 11.90 37.83
CA GLN A 24 -33.13 10.52 38.16
C GLN A 24 -33.08 9.69 36.88
N ILE A 25 -32.25 8.65 36.86
CA ILE A 25 -32.30 7.61 35.82
C ILE A 25 -33.19 6.50 36.36
N GLU A 26 -34.41 6.40 35.83
CA GLU A 26 -35.32 5.31 36.14
C GLU A 26 -35.10 4.18 35.13
N HIS A 27 -34.44 3.11 35.55
CA HIS A 27 -34.32 1.90 34.73
C HIS A 27 -35.49 0.97 35.05
N GLN A 28 -36.55 1.04 34.25
CA GLN A 28 -37.58 0.00 34.24
C GLN A 28 -37.17 -1.09 33.25
N GLY A 29 -36.56 -2.16 33.76
CA GLY A 29 -36.29 -3.38 33.01
C GLY A 29 -37.33 -4.45 33.34
N VAL A 30 -38.11 -4.88 32.35
CA VAL A 30 -38.96 -6.07 32.47
C VAL A 30 -38.08 -7.29 32.21
N LEU A 31 -37.89 -8.15 33.22
CA LEU A 31 -37.17 -9.42 33.06
C LEU A 31 -37.89 -10.28 32.01
N GLY A 32 -37.26 -10.48 30.85
CA GLY A 32 -37.78 -11.26 29.72
C GLY A 32 -38.18 -10.45 28.47
N ALA A 33 -38.14 -9.12 28.50
CA ALA A 33 -38.29 -8.30 27.30
C ALA A 33 -36.99 -8.31 26.46
N ALA A 34 -37.11 -8.15 25.14
CA ALA A 34 -35.95 -7.96 24.29
C ALA A 34 -35.17 -6.71 24.76
N PHE A 35 -33.86 -6.86 25.00
CA PHE A 35 -33.01 -5.73 25.38
C PHE A 35 -33.00 -4.75 24.20
N SER A 36 -33.77 -3.67 24.22
CA SER A 36 -33.68 -2.64 23.18
C SER A 36 -33.72 -1.24 23.77
N GLY A 37 -32.93 -0.33 23.23
CA GLY A 37 -32.83 1.03 23.75
C GLY A 37 -31.90 1.91 22.94
N VAL A 38 -32.22 3.20 22.92
CA VAL A 38 -31.38 4.26 22.34
C VAL A 38 -30.98 5.19 23.47
N SER A 39 -29.69 5.33 23.70
CA SER A 39 -29.13 6.33 24.60
C SER A 39 -28.44 7.42 23.80
N ARG A 40 -28.64 8.66 24.24
CA ARG A 40 -28.09 9.84 23.59
C ARG A 40 -27.46 10.72 24.67
N ASP A 41 -26.31 11.30 24.38
CA ASP A 41 -25.71 12.29 25.26
C ASP A 41 -26.50 13.62 25.22
N SER A 42 -26.25 14.53 26.16
CA SER A 42 -27.00 15.79 26.25
C SER A 42 -26.83 16.70 25.03
N THR A 43 -25.78 16.50 24.24
CA THR A 43 -25.53 17.28 23.01
C THR A 43 -26.16 16.64 21.78
N GLY A 44 -26.56 15.38 21.89
CA GLY A 44 -27.06 14.59 20.77
C GLY A 44 -26.01 14.12 19.77
N SER A 45 -24.73 14.42 20.01
CA SER A 45 -23.61 14.06 19.15
C SER A 45 -23.24 12.58 19.23
N ILE A 46 -23.60 11.89 20.32
CA ILE A 46 -23.30 10.48 20.51
C ILE A 46 -24.62 9.75 20.73
N VAL A 47 -24.85 8.74 19.90
CA VAL A 47 -26.01 7.85 20.00
C VAL A 47 -25.51 6.43 20.11
N ASN A 48 -25.90 5.74 21.18
CA ASN A 48 -25.63 4.32 21.35
C ASN A 48 -26.97 3.57 21.35
N GLN A 49 -27.15 2.70 20.36
CA GLN A 49 -28.35 1.88 20.21
C GLN A 49 -27.99 0.43 20.52
N VAL A 50 -28.80 -0.23 21.34
CA VAL A 50 -28.66 -1.66 21.64
C VAL A 50 -30.00 -2.33 21.38
N GLY A 51 -29.98 -3.56 20.87
CA GLY A 51 -31.15 -4.43 20.74
C GLY A 51 -31.37 -5.06 19.36
N PRO A 52 -32.54 -5.67 19.12
CA PRO A 52 -32.84 -6.42 17.89
C PRO A 52 -32.82 -5.55 16.63
N ILE A 53 -32.63 -4.24 16.78
CA ILE A 53 -32.44 -3.29 15.69
C ILE A 53 -31.14 -3.57 14.90
N SER A 54 -30.21 -4.40 15.41
CA SER A 54 -29.08 -4.90 14.61
C SER A 54 -29.50 -5.80 13.45
N ASP A 55 -30.75 -6.28 13.43
CA ASP A 55 -31.33 -7.04 12.30
C ASP A 55 -31.97 -6.12 11.22
N PHE A 56 -31.93 -4.80 11.39
CA PHE A 56 -32.54 -3.86 10.43
C PHE A 56 -31.55 -3.13 9.54
N ALA A 57 -30.24 -3.31 9.76
CA ALA A 57 -29.26 -2.69 8.89
C ALA A 57 -29.36 -3.34 7.50
N LEU A 58 -29.66 -2.53 6.48
CA LEU A 58 -29.87 -3.01 5.12
C LEU A 58 -28.59 -2.85 4.29
N PRO A 59 -28.24 -3.84 3.46
CA PRO A 59 -27.09 -3.75 2.58
C PRO A 59 -27.33 -2.65 1.53
N THR A 60 -26.47 -1.64 1.55
CA THR A 60 -26.54 -0.48 0.64
C THR A 60 -25.60 -0.65 -0.56
N SER A 61 -24.40 -1.19 -0.32
CA SER A 61 -23.35 -1.28 -1.33
C SER A 61 -22.48 -2.52 -1.14
N LEU A 62 -21.95 -3.04 -2.24
CA LEU A 62 -20.96 -4.11 -2.24
C LEU A 62 -19.65 -3.55 -2.77
N SER A 63 -18.56 -3.83 -2.07
CA SER A 63 -17.21 -3.56 -2.52
C SER A 63 -16.42 -4.86 -2.58
N ALA A 64 -15.54 -4.97 -3.57
CA ALA A 64 -14.71 -6.16 -3.78
C ALA A 64 -13.29 -5.78 -4.16
N ILE A 65 -12.33 -6.52 -3.62
CA ILE A 65 -10.90 -6.29 -3.82
C ILE A 65 -10.16 -7.61 -4.00
N ALA A 66 -9.00 -7.55 -4.65
CA ALA A 66 -8.03 -8.64 -4.72
C ALA A 66 -6.92 -8.41 -3.68
N GLY A 67 -6.44 -9.49 -3.05
CA GLY A 67 -5.27 -9.42 -2.17
C GLY A 67 -3.99 -9.00 -2.92
N LYS A 68 -3.84 -9.42 -4.19
CA LYS A 68 -2.82 -8.95 -5.12
C LYS A 68 -3.49 -8.32 -6.35
N ASN A 69 -3.27 -7.02 -6.54
CA ASN A 69 -3.83 -6.29 -7.68
C ASN A 69 -3.03 -6.46 -8.98
N THR A 70 -1.87 -7.12 -8.93
CA THR A 70 -1.06 -7.46 -10.11
C THR A 70 -0.68 -8.93 -10.04
N LEU A 71 -0.98 -9.67 -11.11
CA LEU A 71 -0.66 -11.09 -11.24
C LEU A 71 0.25 -11.31 -12.45
N LEU A 72 1.28 -12.12 -12.26
CA LEU A 72 2.04 -12.72 -13.37
C LEU A 72 1.27 -13.92 -13.92
N SER A 73 1.62 -14.35 -15.14
CA SER A 73 1.08 -15.58 -15.73
C SER A 73 1.29 -16.77 -14.81
N GLY A 74 0.20 -17.45 -14.44
CA GLY A 74 0.18 -18.59 -13.53
C GLY A 74 0.02 -18.23 -12.04
N GLU A 75 0.11 -16.96 -11.65
CA GLU A 75 -0.11 -16.54 -10.26
C GLU A 75 -1.60 -16.45 -9.91
N SER A 76 -1.88 -16.55 -8.61
CA SER A 76 -3.23 -16.43 -8.05
C SER A 76 -3.33 -15.33 -7.00
N SER A 77 -4.49 -14.69 -6.90
CA SER A 77 -4.86 -13.76 -5.83
C SER A 77 -6.13 -14.23 -5.14
N PRO A 78 -6.19 -14.20 -3.80
CA PRO A 78 -7.47 -14.30 -3.09
C PRO A 78 -8.32 -13.05 -3.37
N LEU A 79 -9.63 -13.24 -3.41
CA LEU A 79 -10.64 -12.20 -3.56
C LEU A 79 -11.39 -12.04 -2.24
N GLN A 80 -11.71 -10.79 -1.91
CA GLN A 80 -12.45 -10.41 -0.70
C GLN A 80 -13.55 -9.44 -1.06
N ALA A 81 -14.70 -9.58 -0.40
CA ALA A 81 -15.82 -8.66 -0.55
C ALA A 81 -16.29 -8.16 0.81
N THR A 82 -16.83 -6.95 0.80
CA THR A 82 -17.35 -6.25 1.97
C THR A 82 -18.69 -5.62 1.61
N LEU A 83 -19.68 -5.79 2.47
CA LEU A 83 -20.95 -5.06 2.40
C LEU A 83 -20.86 -3.79 3.22
N LEU A 84 -21.35 -2.70 2.65
CA LEU A 84 -21.66 -1.48 3.36
C LEU A 84 -23.15 -1.48 3.69
N MET A 85 -23.45 -1.29 4.97
CA MET A 85 -24.79 -1.20 5.52
C MET A 85 -25.25 0.27 5.58
N ASP A 86 -26.55 0.50 5.68
CA ASP A 86 -27.15 1.85 5.75
C ASP A 86 -26.79 2.64 7.03
N ASP A 87 -26.48 1.95 8.12
CA ASP A 87 -25.94 2.50 9.36
C ASP A 87 -24.43 2.87 9.28
N GLY A 88 -23.80 2.60 8.14
CA GLY A 88 -22.36 2.81 7.91
C GLY A 88 -21.46 1.64 8.35
N THR A 89 -22.04 0.56 8.90
CA THR A 89 -21.29 -0.64 9.27
C THR A 89 -20.73 -1.32 8.01
N ILE A 90 -19.50 -1.83 8.11
CA ILE A 90 -18.85 -2.60 7.04
C ILE A 90 -18.71 -4.06 7.48
N THR A 91 -19.27 -4.98 6.70
CA THR A 91 -19.25 -6.42 6.99
C THR A 91 -18.44 -7.18 5.95
N HIS A 92 -17.42 -7.92 6.38
CA HIS A 92 -16.68 -8.82 5.50
C HIS A 92 -17.51 -10.06 5.14
N LEU A 93 -17.60 -10.36 3.84
CA LEU A 93 -18.35 -11.51 3.36
C LEU A 93 -17.48 -12.76 3.29
N SER A 94 -18.08 -13.90 3.65
CA SER A 94 -17.48 -15.20 3.39
C SER A 94 -17.35 -15.46 1.88
N PRO A 95 -16.25 -16.05 1.41
CA PRO A 95 -16.07 -16.51 0.04
C PRO A 95 -17.24 -17.31 -0.55
N SER A 96 -17.94 -18.10 0.28
CA SER A 96 -19.01 -19.00 -0.16
C SER A 96 -20.31 -18.27 -0.53
N VAL A 97 -20.52 -17.05 -0.03
CA VAL A 97 -21.76 -16.28 -0.27
C VAL A 97 -21.61 -15.25 -1.40
N VAL A 98 -20.42 -15.17 -1.99
CA VAL A 98 -20.11 -14.23 -3.08
C VAL A 98 -19.92 -15.01 -4.37
N GLN A 99 -20.66 -14.61 -5.40
CA GLN A 99 -20.50 -15.12 -6.75
C GLN A 99 -19.49 -14.24 -7.49
N TRP A 100 -18.41 -14.87 -7.96
CA TRP A 100 -17.32 -14.18 -8.66
C TRP A 100 -17.35 -14.53 -10.14
N SER A 101 -17.25 -13.53 -11.00
CA SER A 101 -17.19 -13.73 -12.45
C SER A 101 -16.15 -12.83 -13.11
N SER A 102 -15.67 -13.26 -14.27
CA SER A 102 -14.75 -12.52 -15.14
C SER A 102 -15.29 -12.60 -16.56
N ALA A 103 -15.35 -11.46 -17.25
CA ALA A 103 -15.67 -11.44 -18.69
C ALA A 103 -14.46 -11.81 -19.57
N SER A 104 -13.25 -11.86 -18.98
CA SER A 104 -12.01 -12.16 -19.71
C SER A 104 -11.59 -13.61 -19.53
N GLU A 105 -11.16 -14.23 -20.62
CA GLU A 105 -10.59 -15.59 -20.62
C GLU A 105 -9.20 -15.66 -19.97
N LEU A 106 -8.54 -14.51 -19.77
CA LEU A 106 -7.19 -14.39 -19.20
C LEU A 106 -7.13 -14.77 -17.72
N VAL A 107 -8.26 -14.77 -17.02
CA VAL A 107 -8.35 -15.05 -15.59
C VAL A 107 -9.42 -16.11 -15.37
N SER A 108 -9.06 -17.23 -14.74
CA SER A 108 -10.02 -18.19 -14.21
C SER A 108 -10.27 -17.93 -12.73
N ILE A 109 -11.51 -18.08 -12.29
CA ILE A 109 -11.87 -17.95 -10.88
C ILE A 109 -12.36 -19.30 -10.38
N LYS A 110 -11.81 -19.77 -9.26
CA LYS A 110 -12.27 -20.99 -8.56
C LYS A 110 -12.51 -20.64 -7.10
N GLY A 111 -13.76 -20.66 -6.67
CA GLY A 111 -14.15 -20.16 -5.34
C GLY A 111 -13.86 -18.65 -5.25
N ASN A 112 -13.05 -18.24 -4.28
CA ASN A 112 -12.55 -16.86 -4.15
C ASN A 112 -11.11 -16.69 -4.65
N LEU A 113 -10.55 -17.64 -5.40
CA LEU A 113 -9.19 -17.54 -5.91
C LEU A 113 -9.23 -17.20 -7.39
N ALA A 114 -8.74 -16.01 -7.75
CA ALA A 114 -8.53 -15.60 -9.13
C ALA A 114 -7.13 -16.00 -9.58
N THR A 115 -7.03 -16.77 -10.66
CA THR A 115 -5.77 -17.26 -11.23
C THR A 115 -5.58 -16.70 -12.63
N ALA A 116 -4.43 -16.06 -12.84
CA ALA A 116 -3.98 -15.64 -14.14
C ALA A 116 -3.59 -16.86 -14.97
N LYS A 117 -4.19 -17.01 -16.17
CA LYS A 117 -3.77 -18.03 -17.14
C LYS A 117 -2.47 -17.59 -17.85
N ILE A 118 -2.17 -18.22 -18.98
CA ILE A 118 -1.07 -17.84 -19.85
C ILE A 118 -1.38 -16.47 -20.46
N ILE A 119 -0.56 -15.47 -20.12
CA ILE A 119 -0.72 -14.09 -20.56
C ILE A 119 0.42 -13.71 -21.50
N SER A 120 0.08 -13.30 -22.72
CA SER A 120 1.06 -12.84 -23.71
C SER A 120 1.39 -11.35 -23.58
N ASN A 121 0.41 -10.52 -23.20
CA ASN A 121 0.55 -9.06 -23.11
C ASN A 121 -0.01 -8.52 -21.80
N ARG A 122 0.53 -7.38 -21.33
CA ARG A 122 0.02 -6.69 -20.14
C ARG A 122 -1.41 -6.21 -20.40
N SER A 123 -2.33 -6.58 -19.52
CA SER A 123 -3.75 -6.23 -19.66
C SER A 123 -4.36 -5.88 -18.30
N ARG A 124 -5.47 -5.14 -18.32
CA ARG A 124 -6.29 -4.87 -17.13
C ARG A 124 -7.60 -5.64 -17.29
N VAL A 125 -7.88 -6.54 -16.38
CA VAL A 125 -9.05 -7.42 -16.42
C VAL A 125 -10.08 -6.93 -15.41
N ALA A 126 -11.31 -6.76 -15.86
CA ALA A 126 -12.45 -6.46 -15.00
C ALA A 126 -13.01 -7.75 -14.40
N LEU A 127 -13.20 -7.74 -13.08
CA LEU A 127 -13.81 -8.81 -12.30
C LEU A 127 -15.08 -8.27 -11.65
N GLN A 128 -16.06 -9.15 -11.49
CA GLN A 128 -17.35 -8.83 -10.91
C GLN A 128 -17.61 -9.73 -9.69
N ALA A 129 -18.09 -9.12 -8.62
CA ALA A 129 -18.57 -9.81 -7.42
C ALA A 129 -20.06 -9.51 -7.26
N THR A 130 -20.86 -10.54 -7.02
CA THR A 130 -22.31 -10.41 -6.80
C THR A 130 -22.69 -11.09 -5.49
N SER A 131 -23.41 -10.38 -4.63
CA SER A 131 -24.00 -10.93 -3.40
C SER A 131 -25.21 -10.10 -2.99
N GLN A 132 -26.26 -10.75 -2.48
CA GLN A 132 -27.49 -10.09 -2.01
C GLN A 132 -28.12 -9.11 -3.03
N GLY A 133 -28.03 -9.42 -4.33
CA GLY A 133 -28.53 -8.55 -5.42
C GLY A 133 -27.63 -7.35 -5.75
N LEU A 134 -26.59 -7.10 -4.95
CA LEU A 134 -25.60 -6.06 -5.19
C LEU A 134 -24.45 -6.60 -6.05
N THR A 135 -23.86 -5.71 -6.84
CA THR A 135 -22.78 -6.06 -7.76
C THR A 135 -21.65 -5.04 -7.65
N ALA A 136 -20.43 -5.53 -7.45
CA ALA A 136 -19.21 -4.74 -7.40
C ALA A 136 -18.31 -5.07 -8.60
N LEU A 137 -17.79 -4.04 -9.26
CA LEU A 137 -16.80 -4.16 -10.32
C LEU A 137 -15.44 -3.67 -9.82
N PHE A 138 -14.42 -4.49 -10.02
CA PHE A 138 -13.04 -4.15 -9.68
C PHE A 138 -12.08 -4.68 -10.74
N PHE A 139 -10.83 -4.25 -10.68
CA PHE A 139 -9.86 -4.54 -11.74
C PHE A 139 -8.57 -5.10 -11.18
N ILE A 140 -8.03 -6.10 -11.87
CA ILE A 140 -6.68 -6.62 -11.64
C ILE A 140 -5.81 -6.39 -12.87
N ARG A 141 -4.52 -6.17 -12.65
CA ARG A 141 -3.53 -6.10 -13.73
C ARG A 141 -2.92 -7.47 -13.92
N VAL A 142 -2.86 -7.92 -15.17
CA VAL A 142 -2.21 -9.17 -15.55
C VAL A 142 -0.99 -8.84 -16.39
N LYS A 143 0.13 -9.48 -16.07
CA LYS A 143 1.41 -9.32 -16.77
C LYS A 143 1.85 -10.67 -17.34
N PRO A 144 2.56 -10.68 -18.48
CA PRO A 144 3.24 -11.88 -18.95
C PRO A 144 4.13 -12.43 -17.84
N GLY A 145 4.09 -13.74 -17.64
CA GLY A 145 5.05 -14.41 -16.76
C GLY A 145 6.38 -14.60 -17.47
N GLU A 146 7.40 -14.93 -16.70
CA GLU A 146 8.70 -15.25 -17.25
C GLU A 146 8.64 -16.58 -17.99
N THR A 147 9.18 -16.64 -19.21
CA THR A 147 9.44 -17.94 -19.84
C THR A 147 10.48 -18.69 -19.02
N PRO A 148 10.53 -20.04 -19.04
CA PRO A 148 11.53 -20.81 -18.30
C PRO A 148 12.98 -20.38 -18.59
N SER A 149 13.25 -19.94 -19.83
CA SER A 149 14.55 -19.38 -20.22
C SER A 149 14.84 -18.02 -19.56
N THR A 150 13.82 -17.16 -19.40
CA THR A 150 13.96 -15.86 -18.74
C THR A 150 14.09 -16.03 -17.23
N ALA A 151 13.37 -16.98 -16.64
CA ALA A 151 13.49 -17.30 -15.21
C ALA A 151 14.88 -17.84 -14.85
N LEU A 152 15.47 -18.67 -15.72
CA LEU A 152 16.86 -19.13 -15.54
C LEU A 152 17.85 -17.95 -15.64
N ASP A 153 17.70 -17.09 -16.66
CA ASP A 153 18.55 -15.90 -16.84
C ASP A 153 18.37 -14.85 -15.71
N ASN A 154 17.18 -14.76 -15.10
CA ASN A 154 16.88 -13.83 -14.01
C ASN A 154 17.27 -14.38 -12.64
N SER A 155 17.28 -15.71 -12.45
CA SER A 155 17.80 -16.34 -11.23
C SER A 155 19.28 -15.99 -10.97
N GLN A 156 20.00 -15.62 -12.02
CA GLN A 156 21.40 -15.25 -12.00
C GLN A 156 21.63 -13.74 -11.83
N LEU A 157 20.59 -12.93 -11.77
CA LEU A 157 20.73 -11.50 -11.52
C LEU A 157 20.64 -11.20 -10.02
N PRO A 158 21.36 -10.16 -9.56
CA PRO A 158 21.05 -9.55 -8.28
C PRO A 158 19.57 -9.15 -8.23
N LEU A 159 18.89 -9.35 -7.09
CA LEU A 159 17.49 -8.98 -6.87
C LEU A 159 17.21 -7.52 -7.28
N ALA A 160 18.15 -6.61 -7.02
CA ALA A 160 18.02 -5.20 -7.39
C ALA A 160 17.98 -4.94 -8.92
N LEU A 161 18.36 -5.92 -9.73
CA LEU A 161 18.40 -5.86 -11.19
C LEU A 161 17.43 -6.84 -11.89
N VAL A 162 16.60 -7.58 -11.15
CA VAL A 162 15.70 -8.60 -11.70
C VAL A 162 14.67 -8.01 -12.70
N ASP A 163 14.27 -6.76 -12.50
CA ASP A 163 13.32 -6.05 -13.36
C ASP A 163 13.93 -5.55 -14.69
N SER A 164 15.19 -5.89 -14.98
CA SER A 164 15.89 -5.43 -16.19
C SER A 164 15.32 -6.09 -17.45
N VAL A 165 15.18 -5.29 -18.52
CA VAL A 165 14.64 -5.74 -19.81
C VAL A 165 15.76 -6.18 -20.73
N ARG A 166 15.57 -7.30 -21.45
CA ARG A 166 16.55 -7.75 -22.46
C ARG A 166 16.59 -6.79 -23.64
N LEU A 167 17.80 -6.43 -24.07
CA LEU A 167 18.02 -5.65 -25.29
C LEU A 167 18.13 -6.58 -26.52
N SER A 168 18.10 -5.99 -27.72
CA SER A 168 18.21 -6.73 -28.98
C SER A 168 19.56 -7.45 -29.13
N GLN A 169 20.59 -6.96 -28.45
CA GLN A 169 21.91 -7.58 -28.42
C GLN A 169 21.96 -8.70 -27.38
N PRO A 170 22.38 -9.92 -27.73
CA PRO A 170 22.46 -11.04 -26.80
C PRO A 170 23.32 -10.72 -25.56
N GLY A 171 22.80 -11.05 -24.37
CA GLY A 171 23.47 -10.82 -23.08
C GLY A 171 23.38 -9.39 -22.53
N TRP A 172 22.92 -8.42 -23.33
CA TRP A 172 22.67 -7.05 -22.86
C TRP A 172 21.28 -6.91 -22.26
N LYS A 173 21.22 -6.22 -21.13
CA LYS A 173 20.00 -5.90 -20.39
C LYS A 173 19.99 -4.40 -20.05
N GLU A 174 18.80 -3.85 -19.87
CA GLU A 174 18.55 -2.47 -19.49
C GLU A 174 17.79 -2.44 -18.15
N SER A 175 18.38 -1.83 -17.14
CA SER A 175 17.71 -1.55 -15.87
C SER A 175 17.11 -0.15 -15.88
N ASN A 176 15.88 -0.01 -15.35
CA ASN A 176 15.18 1.28 -15.27
C ASN A 176 15.94 2.36 -14.48
N TRP A 177 16.85 1.95 -13.59
CA TRP A 177 17.58 2.87 -12.71
C TRP A 177 19.10 2.72 -12.85
N PHE A 178 19.59 1.51 -13.09
CA PHE A 178 21.03 1.25 -13.15
C PHE A 178 21.61 1.55 -14.54
N GLY A 179 20.81 1.41 -15.60
CA GLY A 179 21.23 1.60 -16.99
C GLY A 179 21.56 0.29 -17.71
N SER A 180 22.27 0.39 -18.84
CA SER A 180 22.61 -0.75 -19.70
C SER A 180 23.80 -1.54 -19.16
N PHE A 181 23.67 -2.85 -19.07
CA PHE A 181 24.76 -3.74 -18.70
C PHE A 181 24.71 -5.07 -19.46
N TYR A 182 25.87 -5.67 -19.65
CA TYR A 182 26.05 -6.99 -20.21
C TYR A 182 26.33 -8.00 -19.11
N GLN A 183 25.61 -9.12 -19.13
CA GLN A 183 25.82 -10.24 -18.23
C GLN A 183 26.30 -11.47 -19.03
N PRO A 184 27.49 -12.01 -18.73
CA PRO A 184 27.93 -13.27 -19.34
C PRO A 184 27.13 -14.45 -18.78
N ASN A 185 26.67 -15.35 -19.65
CA ASN A 185 25.84 -16.52 -19.29
C ASN A 185 26.45 -17.47 -18.23
N ASN A 186 27.75 -17.33 -17.93
CA ASN A 186 28.52 -18.21 -17.05
C ASN A 186 29.05 -17.53 -15.78
N ASN A 187 28.76 -16.24 -15.56
CA ASN A 187 29.25 -15.51 -14.39
C ASN A 187 28.15 -14.62 -13.81
N VAL A 188 27.56 -15.11 -12.73
CA VAL A 188 26.40 -14.53 -12.04
C VAL A 188 26.74 -13.16 -11.41
N SER A 189 27.99 -12.97 -11.00
CA SER A 189 28.37 -11.83 -10.16
C SER A 189 29.15 -10.73 -10.88
N TRP A 190 29.75 -11.02 -12.04
CA TRP A 190 30.46 -10.01 -12.83
C TRP A 190 29.59 -9.48 -13.96
N LEU A 191 29.41 -8.17 -13.99
CA LEU A 191 28.64 -7.45 -14.99
C LEU A 191 29.55 -6.47 -15.71
N LEU A 192 29.34 -6.29 -17.01
CA LEU A 192 29.96 -5.21 -17.79
C LEU A 192 28.94 -4.09 -17.95
N HIS A 193 29.06 -3.05 -17.13
CA HIS A 193 28.18 -1.89 -17.18
C HIS A 193 28.69 -0.85 -18.19
N ARG A 194 27.78 -0.20 -18.92
CA ARG A 194 28.14 0.79 -19.96
C ARG A 194 29.05 1.91 -19.45
N ASP A 195 28.72 2.49 -18.29
CA ASP A 195 29.46 3.64 -17.74
C ASP A 195 30.53 3.26 -16.70
N HIS A 196 30.36 2.12 -16.02
CA HIS A 196 31.26 1.70 -14.94
C HIS A 196 32.33 0.70 -15.41
N GLY A 197 32.15 0.08 -16.58
CA GLY A 197 32.97 -1.02 -17.05
C GLY A 197 32.69 -2.31 -16.26
N TRP A 198 33.70 -3.16 -16.13
CA TRP A 198 33.60 -4.41 -15.37
C TRP A 198 33.45 -4.15 -13.87
N ILE A 199 32.36 -4.64 -13.30
CA ILE A 199 32.03 -4.51 -11.88
C ILE A 199 31.52 -5.84 -11.35
N TYR A 200 31.86 -6.13 -10.11
CA TYR A 200 31.32 -7.29 -9.39
C TYR A 200 30.16 -6.81 -8.52
N SER A 201 28.96 -7.38 -8.71
CA SER A 201 27.75 -7.00 -8.01
C SER A 201 27.31 -8.05 -6.99
N VAL A 202 26.91 -7.58 -5.82
CA VAL A 202 26.31 -8.40 -4.75
C VAL A 202 25.06 -7.69 -4.26
N ASP A 203 24.01 -8.46 -3.98
CA ASP A 203 22.79 -7.92 -3.38
C ASP A 203 23.05 -7.36 -1.99
N ALA A 204 22.51 -6.17 -1.73
CA ALA A 204 22.36 -5.64 -0.38
C ALA A 204 20.92 -5.84 0.09
N ASP A 205 19.95 -5.28 -0.64
CA ASP A 205 18.50 -5.43 -0.41
C ASP A 205 17.75 -5.47 -1.76
N ALA A 206 16.42 -5.63 -1.73
CA ALA A 206 15.58 -5.71 -2.93
C ALA A 206 15.69 -4.52 -3.92
N GLY A 207 16.28 -3.39 -3.51
CA GLY A 207 16.48 -2.20 -4.36
C GLY A 207 17.86 -1.57 -4.24
N SER A 208 18.83 -2.27 -3.63
CA SER A 208 20.18 -1.75 -3.40
C SER A 208 21.24 -2.84 -3.63
N LEU A 209 22.44 -2.42 -4.00
CA LEU A 209 23.51 -3.33 -4.39
C LEU A 209 24.88 -2.80 -3.98
N TRP A 210 25.77 -3.75 -3.69
CA TRP A 210 27.20 -3.52 -3.53
C TRP A 210 27.90 -3.83 -4.85
N LEU A 211 28.70 -2.87 -5.32
CA LEU A 211 29.54 -2.96 -6.49
C LEU A 211 31.00 -2.96 -6.05
N TRP A 212 31.80 -3.86 -6.59
CA TRP A 212 33.25 -3.83 -6.43
C TRP A 212 33.92 -3.46 -7.75
N SER A 213 34.87 -2.54 -7.67
CA SER A 213 35.79 -2.21 -8.77
C SER A 213 37.23 -2.10 -8.26
N PRO A 214 38.25 -2.33 -9.11
CA PRO A 214 39.65 -2.21 -8.71
C PRO A 214 40.02 -0.84 -8.12
N ASP A 215 39.52 0.25 -8.72
CA ASP A 215 39.84 1.64 -8.36
C ASP A 215 39.15 2.10 -7.05
N HIS A 216 37.86 1.77 -6.91
CA HIS A 216 37.04 2.28 -5.80
C HIS A 216 36.74 1.26 -4.71
N LYS A 217 37.13 -0.01 -4.90
CA LYS A 217 36.77 -1.14 -4.03
C LYS A 217 35.25 -1.24 -3.93
N TRP A 218 34.71 -1.46 -2.73
CA TRP A 218 33.27 -1.58 -2.49
C TRP A 218 32.57 -0.22 -2.54
N LEU A 219 31.53 -0.17 -3.36
CA LEU A 219 30.62 0.94 -3.59
C LEU A 219 29.20 0.44 -3.30
N TRP A 220 28.40 1.18 -2.55
CA TRP A 220 26.99 0.89 -2.35
C TRP A 220 26.13 1.89 -3.09
N THR A 221 25.07 1.43 -3.74
CA THR A 221 24.08 2.30 -4.38
C THR A 221 22.71 1.60 -4.41
N GLY A 222 21.68 2.32 -4.83
CA GLY A 222 20.34 1.78 -4.96
C GLY A 222 19.47 2.61 -5.88
N SER A 223 18.31 2.06 -6.23
CA SER A 223 17.41 2.61 -7.25
C SER A 223 16.93 4.03 -6.97
N GLY A 224 16.87 4.45 -5.70
CA GLY A 224 16.47 5.80 -5.30
C GLY A 224 17.60 6.84 -5.23
N ILE A 225 18.87 6.43 -5.35
CA ILE A 225 20.03 7.33 -5.12
C ILE A 225 21.06 7.33 -6.25
N TYR A 226 21.08 6.29 -7.09
CA TYR A 226 21.95 6.23 -8.26
C TYR A 226 21.73 7.47 -9.15
N PRO A 227 22.79 8.15 -9.66
CA PRO A 227 24.20 7.72 -9.73
C PRO A 227 25.09 8.17 -8.56
N HIS A 228 24.53 8.43 -7.38
CA HIS A 228 25.31 8.57 -6.14
C HIS A 228 25.69 7.19 -5.59
N LEU A 229 26.95 7.04 -5.19
CA LEU A 229 27.51 5.82 -4.64
C LEU A 229 28.24 6.11 -3.33
N TYR A 230 28.01 5.30 -2.32
CA TYR A 230 28.76 5.33 -1.08
C TYR A 230 30.00 4.44 -1.20
N ARG A 231 31.18 5.01 -1.02
CA ARG A 231 32.46 4.30 -1.13
C ARG A 231 32.95 3.84 0.23
N HIS A 232 33.09 2.54 0.40
CA HIS A 232 33.37 1.92 1.69
C HIS A 232 34.80 2.17 2.19
N LYS A 233 35.81 2.21 1.29
CA LYS A 233 37.23 2.26 1.69
C LYS A 233 37.62 3.49 2.53
N ASP A 234 36.92 4.60 2.33
CA ASP A 234 37.18 5.90 2.95
C ASP A 234 35.90 6.59 3.44
N ALA A 235 34.79 5.84 3.52
CA ALA A 235 33.49 6.30 4.00
C ALA A 235 33.00 7.62 3.34
N THR A 236 33.24 7.78 2.04
CA THR A 236 32.86 9.00 1.30
C THR A 236 31.75 8.72 0.29
N TRP A 237 30.99 9.75 -0.04
CA TRP A 237 30.09 9.71 -1.18
C TRP A 237 30.83 10.14 -2.44
N ILE A 238 30.55 9.44 -3.53
CA ILE A 238 30.98 9.80 -4.88
C ILE A 238 29.78 9.83 -5.82
N TYR A 239 29.88 10.64 -6.87
CA TYR A 239 28.84 10.76 -7.90
C TYR A 239 29.43 10.40 -9.26
N LEU A 240 28.81 9.45 -9.98
CA LEU A 240 29.23 9.10 -11.33
C LEU A 240 28.73 10.15 -12.35
N MET A 241 29.66 10.68 -13.15
CA MET A 241 29.35 11.63 -14.21
C MET A 241 29.03 10.90 -15.53
N VAL A 242 27.77 10.48 -15.68
CA VAL A 242 27.27 9.64 -16.81
C VAL A 242 27.48 10.27 -18.21
N GLN A 243 27.61 11.59 -18.31
CA GLN A 243 27.73 12.30 -19.61
C GLN A 243 29.19 12.57 -20.04
N MET A 244 30.19 12.07 -19.32
CA MET A 244 31.59 12.29 -19.68
C MET A 244 32.18 11.10 -20.45
N PRO A 245 33.00 11.35 -21.51
CA PRO A 245 33.60 10.29 -22.31
C PRO A 245 34.61 9.43 -21.53
N ALA A 246 35.04 9.89 -20.34
CA ALA A 246 35.87 9.13 -19.44
C ALA A 246 35.14 8.90 -18.12
N LYS A 247 35.29 7.69 -17.57
CA LYS A 247 34.76 7.29 -16.27
C LYS A 247 35.31 8.20 -15.17
N THR A 248 34.47 9.14 -14.74
CA THR A 248 34.83 10.25 -13.87
C THR A 248 33.83 10.34 -12.72
N TYR A 249 34.35 10.52 -11.52
CA TYR A 249 33.59 10.61 -10.29
C TYR A 249 33.84 11.96 -9.62
N TYR A 250 32.79 12.53 -9.04
CA TYR A 250 32.94 13.67 -8.14
C TYR A 250 32.97 13.16 -6.69
N ASN A 251 34.03 13.47 -5.94
CA ASN A 251 34.15 13.10 -4.53
C ASN A 251 33.68 14.26 -3.63
N PHE A 252 32.67 14.00 -2.80
CA PHE A 252 32.07 15.03 -1.93
C PHE A 252 32.96 15.43 -0.75
N SER A 253 33.86 14.55 -0.29
CA SER A 253 34.78 14.84 0.82
C SER A 253 35.90 15.78 0.37
N THR A 254 36.55 15.48 -0.76
CA THR A 254 37.64 16.31 -1.30
C THR A 254 37.15 17.46 -2.19
N LYS A 255 35.87 17.45 -2.56
CA LYS A 255 35.24 18.41 -3.50
C LYS A 255 35.96 18.48 -4.86
N SER A 256 36.48 17.35 -5.33
CA SER A 256 37.29 17.27 -6.55
C SER A 256 36.82 16.13 -7.45
N PHE A 257 37.19 16.20 -8.73
CA PHE A 257 36.99 15.12 -9.69
C PHE A 257 38.10 14.07 -9.59
N GLU A 258 37.71 12.80 -9.61
CA GLU A 258 38.57 11.63 -9.67
C GLU A 258 38.30 10.90 -11.00
N ARG A 259 39.37 10.51 -11.70
CA ARG A 259 39.26 9.68 -12.90
C ARG A 259 39.68 8.26 -12.54
N SER A 260 38.88 7.28 -12.94
CA SER A 260 39.27 5.88 -12.79
C SER A 260 40.05 5.42 -14.02
N SER A 261 40.87 4.37 -13.86
CA SER A 261 41.56 3.76 -14.99
C SER A 261 40.53 3.18 -15.99
N PRO A 262 40.83 3.21 -17.30
CA PRO A 262 39.98 2.56 -18.32
C PRO A 262 39.92 1.04 -18.14
#